data_AF-A0AAJ2IVP8-F1
#
_entry.id   AF-A0AAJ2IVP8-F1
#
_cell.length_a   1.000
_cell.length_b   1.000
_cell.length_c   1.000
_cell.angle_alpha   90.00
_cell.angle_beta   90.00
_cell.angle_gamma   90.00
#
_symmetry.space_group_name_H-M   'P 1'
#
loop_
_entity.id
_entity.type
_entity.pdbx_description
1 polymer ?
#
loop_
_entity_poly.entity_id
_entity_poly.type
_entity_poly.pdbx_seq_one_letter_code
_entity_poly.pdbx_strand_id
1 'polypeptide(L)'
;MNQLINITQNENNDQVVSARELHKVLGVKTRFAEWWTQNSKLLVEHEDFEGVVTTAPYNPKFPDKVQKLQDYVVTADNAKHLAMQSQTKKVVKSVITLSKWRKNISSDNKLL
;
A
#
# COMPACT_ATOMS: atom_id res chain seq x y z
N MET A 1 12.19 15.08 -0.95
CA MET A 1 10.75 14.80 -0.88
C MET A 1 10.52 13.51 -0.09
N ASN A 2 9.79 13.56 1.03
CA ASN A 2 9.41 12.37 1.78
C ASN A 2 8.20 11.73 1.07
N GLN A 3 8.40 10.57 0.45
CA GLN A 3 7.30 9.81 -0.14
C GLN A 3 6.59 9.07 1.00
N LEU A 4 5.55 9.69 1.56
CA LEU A 4 4.65 9.08 2.53
C LEU A 4 3.60 8.29 1.75
N ILE A 5 3.26 7.11 2.25
CA ILE A 5 2.11 6.33 1.77
C ILE A 5 0.90 6.69 2.63
N ASN A 6 -0.25 6.88 2.00
CA ASN A 6 -1.49 7.07 2.73
C ASN A 6 -1.92 5.76 3.41
N ILE A 7 -2.21 5.84 4.70
CA ILE A 7 -2.75 4.74 5.49
C ILE A 7 -4.19 5.08 5.82
N THR A 8 -5.09 4.16 5.52
CA THR A 8 -6.51 4.25 5.85
C THR A 8 -6.90 3.13 6.81
N GLN A 9 -8.13 3.13 7.29
CA GLN A 9 -8.69 2.03 8.06
C GLN A 9 -9.80 1.34 7.25
N ASN A 10 -9.85 0.01 7.31
CA ASN A 10 -10.97 -0.77 6.77
C ASN A 10 -12.10 -0.88 7.81
N GLU A 11 -13.18 -1.58 7.45
CA GLU A 11 -14.35 -1.81 8.33
C GLU A 11 -14.00 -2.59 9.61
N ASN A 12 -12.91 -3.36 9.59
CA ASN A 12 -12.40 -4.12 10.74
C ASN A 12 -11.46 -3.31 11.64
N ASN A 13 -11.32 -2.00 11.41
CA ASN A 13 -10.35 -1.09 12.05
C ASN A 13 -8.87 -1.43 11.76
N ASP A 14 -8.59 -2.31 10.80
CA ASP A 14 -7.23 -2.62 10.39
C ASP A 14 -6.66 -1.47 9.58
N GLN A 15 -5.38 -1.21 9.82
CA GLN A 15 -4.62 -0.23 9.07
C GLN A 15 -4.26 -0.83 7.71
N VAL A 16 -4.69 -0.17 6.64
CA VAL A 16 -4.54 -0.68 5.26
C VAL A 16 -3.96 0.38 4.33
N VAL A 17 -3.37 -0.07 3.23
CA VAL A 17 -2.75 0.79 2.20
C VAL A 17 -3.05 0.26 0.79
N SER A 18 -2.96 1.13 -0.21
CA SER A 18 -3.03 0.73 -1.62
C SER A 18 -1.72 0.04 -2.06
N ALA A 19 -1.85 -1.14 -2.67
CA ALA A 19 -0.73 -1.86 -3.29
C ALA A 19 -0.12 -1.07 -4.45
N ARG A 20 -0.92 -0.39 -5.28
CA ARG A 20 -0.42 0.47 -6.35
C ARG A 20 0.38 1.66 -5.83
N GLU A 21 -0.11 2.29 -4.77
CA GLU A 21 0.60 3.40 -4.13
C GLU A 21 1.92 2.91 -3.52
N LEU A 22 1.89 1.77 -2.82
CA LEU A 22 3.09 1.10 -2.31
C LEU A 22 4.11 0.85 -3.42
N HIS A 23 3.69 0.22 -4.52
CA HIS A 23 4.54 -0.03 -5.68
C HIS A 23 5.19 1.25 -6.23
N LYS A 24 4.41 2.33 -6.35
CA LYS A 24 4.89 3.65 -6.82
C LYS A 24 5.90 4.26 -5.85
N VAL A 25 5.66 4.19 -4.55
CA VAL A 25 6.56 4.70 -3.51
C VAL A 25 7.87 3.93 -3.51
N LEU A 26 7.81 2.59 -3.58
CA LEU A 26 8.98 1.72 -3.67
C LEU A 26 9.81 2.01 -4.93
N GLY A 27 9.18 2.54 -5.99
CA GLY A 27 9.86 2.88 -7.24
C GLY A 27 10.35 1.65 -7.99
N VAL A 28 9.62 0.54 -7.84
CA VAL A 28 9.89 -0.69 -8.55
C VAL A 28 9.67 -0.47 -10.05
N LYS A 29 10.55 -1.03 -10.88
CA LYS A 29 10.53 -0.83 -12.34
C LYS A 29 9.59 -1.80 -13.07
N THR A 30 9.31 -2.97 -12.48
CA THR A 30 8.38 -3.93 -13.06
C THR A 30 6.98 -3.36 -13.12
N ARG A 31 6.15 -3.86 -14.04
CA ARG A 31 4.77 -3.40 -14.14
C ARG A 31 4.00 -3.87 -12.91
N PHE A 32 3.08 -3.04 -12.41
CA PHE A 32 2.33 -3.33 -11.19
C PHE A 32 1.70 -4.72 -11.17
N ALA A 33 1.03 -5.14 -12.26
CA ALA A 33 0.36 -6.43 -12.31
C ALA A 33 1.35 -7.60 -12.17
N GLU A 34 2.51 -7.52 -12.82
CA GLU A 34 3.54 -8.53 -12.73
C GLU A 34 4.19 -8.56 -11.35
N TRP A 35 4.50 -7.37 -10.81
CA TRP A 35 5.00 -7.22 -9.45
C TRP A 35 4.04 -7.81 -8.42
N TRP A 36 2.74 -7.50 -8.55
CA TRP A 36 1.71 -8.01 -7.67
C TRP A 36 1.68 -9.55 -7.71
N THR A 37 1.49 -10.15 -8.89
CA THR A 37 1.46 -11.61 -9.06
C THR A 37 2.69 -12.33 -8.50
N GLN A 38 3.86 -11.69 -8.52
CA GLN A 38 5.09 -12.27 -7.98
C GLN A 38 5.18 -12.18 -6.44
N ASN A 39 4.78 -11.05 -5.85
CA ASN A 39 5.01 -10.76 -4.43
C ASN A 39 3.79 -11.12 -3.56
N SER A 40 2.58 -11.17 -4.12
CA SER A 40 1.35 -11.48 -3.38
C SER A 40 1.09 -12.98 -3.21
N LYS A 41 2.01 -13.86 -3.65
CA LYS A 41 1.78 -15.33 -3.70
C LYS A 41 1.48 -15.99 -2.36
N LEU A 42 1.96 -15.39 -1.28
CA LEU A 42 1.79 -15.90 0.08
C LEU A 42 0.67 -15.17 0.83
N LEU A 43 0.00 -14.21 0.18
CA LEU A 43 -1.09 -13.47 0.79
C LEU A 43 -2.42 -14.17 0.51
N VAL A 44 -3.31 -14.12 1.49
CA VAL A 44 -4.67 -14.68 1.43
C VAL A 44 -5.67 -13.56 1.15
N GLU A 45 -6.49 -13.71 0.11
CA GLU A 45 -7.56 -12.75 -0.20
C GLU A 45 -8.62 -12.77 0.91
N HIS A 46 -9.14 -11.60 1.27
CA HIS A 46 -10.06 -11.35 2.39
C HIS A 46 -9.46 -11.47 3.80
N GLU A 47 -8.18 -11.84 3.92
CA GLU A 47 -7.44 -11.78 5.20
C GLU A 47 -6.32 -10.74 5.12
N ASP A 48 -5.45 -10.88 4.12
CA ASP A 48 -4.26 -10.07 3.95
C ASP A 48 -4.47 -8.89 3.00
N PHE A 49 -5.34 -9.09 2.00
CA PHE A 49 -5.67 -8.09 1.01
C PHE A 49 -7.09 -8.27 0.44
N GLU A 50 -7.59 -7.22 -0.21
CA GLU A 50 -8.85 -7.25 -0.95
C GLU A 50 -8.70 -6.54 -2.31
N GLY A 51 -9.26 -7.13 -3.35
CA GLY A 51 -9.28 -6.54 -4.69
C GLY A 51 -10.22 -5.33 -4.76
N VAL A 52 -9.70 -4.18 -5.20
CA VAL A 52 -10.50 -2.97 -5.40
C VAL A 52 -10.26 -2.37 -6.77
N VAL A 53 -11.23 -1.61 -7.29
CA VAL A 53 -11.06 -0.89 -8.55
C VAL A 53 -10.84 0.57 -8.24
N THR A 54 -9.72 1.11 -8.72
CA THR A 54 -9.44 2.55 -8.70
C THR A 54 -9.64 3.15 -10.08
N THR A 55 -9.79 4.47 -10.14
CA THR A 55 -9.91 5.21 -11.40
C THR A 55 -8.73 6.15 -11.57
N ALA A 56 -8.16 6.17 -12.77
CA ALA A 56 -7.11 7.13 -13.13
C ALA A 56 -7.39 7.71 -14.53
N PRO A 57 -6.90 8.91 -14.85
CA PRO A 57 -6.93 9.41 -16.22
C PRO A 57 -6.24 8.45 -17.18
N TYR A 58 -6.85 8.21 -18.33
CA TYR A 58 -6.24 7.44 -19.42
C TYR A 58 -4.99 8.15 -19.95
N ASN A 59 -5.06 9.47 -20.03
CA ASN A 59 -3.95 10.33 -20.41
C ASN A 59 -3.95 11.54 -19.45
N PRO A 60 -2.81 11.91 -18.84
CA PRO A 60 -2.73 13.10 -17.99
C PRO A 60 -3.22 14.39 -18.66
N LYS A 61 -3.17 14.48 -20.00
CA LYS A 61 -3.67 15.62 -20.78
C LYS A 61 -5.20 15.66 -20.92
N PHE A 62 -5.90 14.57 -20.61
CA PHE A 62 -7.35 14.42 -20.75
C PHE A 62 -7.93 13.82 -19.46
N PRO A 63 -8.03 14.60 -18.36
CA PRO A 63 -8.44 14.11 -17.05
C PRO A 63 -9.86 13.51 -17.04
N ASP A 64 -10.73 13.98 -17.92
CA ASP A 64 -12.14 13.54 -18.00
C ASP A 64 -12.30 12.12 -18.57
N LYS A 65 -11.28 11.61 -19.27
CA LYS A 65 -11.27 10.25 -19.80
C LYS A 65 -10.62 9.33 -18.77
N VAL A 66 -11.41 8.82 -17.84
CA VAL A 66 -10.94 7.90 -16.80
C VAL A 66 -10.94 6.44 -17.26
N GLN A 67 -9.96 5.67 -16.79
CA GLN A 67 -9.90 4.22 -16.91
C GLN A 67 -10.01 3.59 -15.53
N LYS A 68 -10.64 2.41 -15.48
CA LYS A 68 -10.69 1.55 -14.29
C LYS A 68 -9.40 0.73 -14.23
N LEU A 69 -8.74 0.73 -13.07
CA LEU A 69 -7.52 -0.01 -12.82
C LEU A 69 -7.75 -0.94 -11.63
N GLN A 70 -7.34 -2.20 -11.78
CA GLN A 70 -7.33 -3.15 -10.67
C GLN A 70 -6.25 -2.74 -9.66
N ASP A 71 -6.63 -2.54 -8.41
CA ASP A 71 -5.74 -2.31 -7.27
C ASP A 71 -6.06 -3.31 -6.15
N TYR A 72 -5.27 -3.28 -5.09
CA TYR A 72 -5.48 -4.12 -3.91
C TYR A 72 -5.26 -3.27 -2.65
N VAL A 73 -6.21 -3.37 -1.72
CA VAL A 73 -6.05 -2.86 -0.37
C VAL A 73 -5.35 -3.94 0.43
N VAL A 74 -4.25 -3.59 1.10
CA VAL A 74 -3.39 -4.56 1.82
C VAL A 74 -3.21 -4.09 3.24
N THR A 75 -3.21 -5.02 4.21
CA THR A 75 -2.91 -4.67 5.60
C THR A 75 -1.50 -4.09 5.73
N ALA A 76 -1.34 -3.17 6.68
CA ALA A 76 -0.09 -2.44 6.86
C ALA A 76 1.10 -3.36 7.20
N ASP A 77 0.85 -4.50 7.84
CA ASP A 77 1.88 -5.49 8.13
C ASP A 77 2.30 -6.23 6.85
N ASN A 78 1.35 -6.65 6.00
CA ASN A 78 1.66 -7.28 4.71
C ASN A 78 2.28 -6.31 3.70
N ALA A 79 1.93 -5.03 3.75
CA ALA A 79 2.62 -3.99 2.99
C ALA A 79 4.12 -3.91 3.33
N LYS A 80 4.52 -4.16 4.58
CA LYS A 80 5.94 -4.25 4.96
C LYS A 80 6.60 -5.48 4.35
N HIS A 81 5.93 -6.63 4.38
CA HIS A 81 6.42 -7.86 3.77
C HIS A 81 6.65 -7.68 2.26
N LEU A 82 5.67 -7.11 1.54
CA LEU A 82 5.79 -6.78 0.11
C LEU A 82 6.94 -5.81 -0.16
N ALA A 83 7.10 -4.78 0.68
CA ALA A 83 8.21 -3.84 0.56
C ALA A 83 9.56 -4.57 0.70
N MET A 84 9.71 -5.42 1.71
CA MET A 84 10.93 -6.21 1.94
C MET A 84 11.23 -7.16 0.77
N GLN A 85 10.22 -7.87 0.26
CA GLN A 85 10.36 -8.77 -0.90
C GLN A 85 10.78 -8.03 -2.18
N SER A 86 10.36 -6.77 -2.33
CA SER A 86 10.70 -5.94 -3.49
C SER A 86 12.18 -5.50 -3.54
N GLN A 87 12.97 -5.79 -2.50
CA GLN A 87 14.42 -5.53 -2.42
C GLN A 87 14.85 -4.09 -2.79
N THR A 88 13.99 -3.09 -2.53
CA THR A 88 14.31 -1.69 -2.85
C THR A 88 15.01 -0.98 -1.70
N LYS A 89 15.92 -0.04 -1.98
CA LYS A 89 16.59 0.76 -0.93
C LYS A 89 15.62 1.67 -0.14
N LYS A 90 14.40 1.89 -0.63
CA LYS A 90 13.37 2.74 -0.01
C LYS A 90 12.61 2.05 1.14
N VAL A 91 12.75 0.72 1.27
CA VAL A 91 12.12 -0.13 2.31
C VAL A 91 12.35 0.36 3.73
N VAL A 92 13.52 0.94 4.00
CA VAL A 92 13.91 1.35 5.36
C VAL A 92 13.05 2.51 5.87
N LYS A 93 12.58 3.42 5.00
CA LYS A 93 11.84 4.62 5.45
C LYS A 93 10.37 4.32 5.72
N SER A 94 9.72 3.47 4.93
CA SER A 94 8.31 3.08 5.11
C SER A 94 8.10 2.23 6.36
N VAL A 95 8.99 1.26 6.64
CA VAL A 95 8.93 0.41 7.85
C VAL A 95 9.15 1.25 9.12
N ILE A 96 10.05 2.23 9.09
CA ILE A 96 10.29 3.15 10.21
C ILE A 96 9.08 4.10 10.42
N THR A 97 8.42 4.57 9.35
CA THR A 97 7.23 5.41 9.49
C THR A 97 6.04 4.63 10.08
N LEU A 98 5.80 3.40 9.61
CA LEU A 98 4.72 2.55 10.11
C LEU A 98 4.92 2.16 11.58
N SER A 99 6.15 1.88 12.00
CA SER A 99 6.45 1.56 13.41
C SER A 99 6.30 2.77 14.34
N LYS A 100 6.70 3.97 13.89
CA LYS A 100 6.47 5.21 14.66
C LYS A 100 5.00 5.56 14.79
N TRP A 101 4.21 5.42 13.71
CA TRP A 101 2.78 5.71 13.74
C TRP A 101 2.00 4.72 14.61
N ARG A 102 2.30 3.40 14.53
CA ARG A 102 1.72 2.38 15.41
C ARG A 102 2.00 2.65 16.90
N LYS A 103 3.20 3.14 17.23
CA LYS A 103 3.53 3.54 18.61
C LYS A 103 2.75 4.78 19.05
N ASN A 104 2.56 5.78 18.18
CA ASN A 104 1.80 6.99 18.49
C ASN A 104 0.30 6.69 18.75
N ILE A 105 -0.32 5.83 17.94
CA ILE A 105 -1.71 5.40 18.19
C ILE A 105 -1.84 4.67 19.52
N SER A 106 -0.86 3.81 19.85
CA SER A 106 -0.86 3.09 21.13
C SER A 106 -0.65 4.01 22.34
N SER A 107 0.01 5.15 22.19
CA SER A 107 0.17 6.13 23.28
C SER A 107 -1.08 6.99 23.45
N ASP A 108 -1.76 7.32 22.36
CA ASP A 108 -2.97 8.17 22.40
C ASP A 108 -4.17 7.42 23.02
N ASN A 109 -4.19 6.08 22.91
CA ASN A 109 -5.22 5.23 23.52
C ASN A 109 -4.97 4.85 25.00
N LYS A 110 -3.98 5.48 25.66
CA LYS A 110 -3.61 5.23 27.06
C LYS A 110 -4.06 6.33 28.04
N LEU A 111 -4.91 7.26 27.59
CA LEU A 111 -5.44 8.37 28.39
C LEU A 111 -6.96 8.30 28.63
N LEU A 112 -7.55 7.09 28.67
CA LEU A 112 -8.90 6.86 29.18
C LEU A 112 -8.87 5.89 30.35
#